data_AF-A0A954WHL5-F1
#
_entry.id   AF-A0A954WHL5-F1
#
_cell.length_a   1.000
_cell.length_b   1.000
_cell.length_c   1.000
_cell.angle_alpha   90.00
_cell.angle_beta   90.00
_cell.angle_gamma   90.00
#
_symmetry.space_group_name_H-M   'P 1'
#
loop_
_entity.id
_entity.type
_entity.pdbx_description
1 polymer ?
#
loop_
_entity_poly.entity_id
_entity_poly.type
_entity_poly.pdbx_seq_one_letter_code
_entity_poly.pdbx_strand_id
1 'polypeptide(L)'
;SWLAFSVTRLLEDHLPKLVDYDFTAQMEDYLDAVSRQEAEHLKYLRGFYFGDGAAQQTPGHSASDLGLKHRLEEKTKEIDPRLMSRFPLGSPNGGDPVVVRVGKFGPFLEHGDRKASIPKDMPPDELTLEKAVELLEQSQQVEAPLGHDPETGKAVYMKQGRFGPYVQLGSPEDEDKPKNASLLRGMEPSDVTLEVALKLLSLPREVGRHPESNEPIVASNGRFGPYIKCGAETRSLPADVSPIHVTLEQSLQLLAQPKARGRGRAAAKEPLKTLEASPVTGEPIKLLDGRYGPYVTDGTTNASLPKDADPETLTFEQAVALLAERASKAPAKKKVPARKKAASKKATKKAKGS
;
A
#
# COMPACT_ATOMS: atom_id res chain seq x y z
N SER A 1 -11.56 -16.81 -3.20
CA SER A 1 -11.54 -15.75 -2.16
C SER A 1 -12.78 -14.88 -2.31
N TRP A 2 -13.25 -14.21 -1.25
CA TRP A 2 -14.44 -13.36 -1.31
C TRP A 2 -14.34 -12.19 -2.30
N LEU A 3 -13.13 -11.65 -2.51
CA LEU A 3 -12.89 -10.64 -3.54
C LEU A 3 -13.20 -11.17 -4.95
N ALA A 4 -12.85 -12.43 -5.24
CA ALA A 4 -13.18 -13.05 -6.52
C ALA A 4 -14.69 -13.12 -6.73
N PHE A 5 -15.46 -13.55 -5.72
CA PHE A 5 -16.93 -13.56 -5.80
C PHE A 5 -17.51 -12.15 -6.07
N SER A 6 -16.99 -11.10 -5.42
CA SER A 6 -17.45 -9.73 -5.68
C SER A 6 -17.14 -9.26 -7.09
N VAL A 7 -15.96 -9.56 -7.60
CA VAL A 7 -15.56 -9.18 -8.97
C VAL A 7 -16.36 -9.97 -10.00
N THR A 8 -16.46 -11.29 -9.84
CA THR A 8 -17.22 -12.17 -10.74
C THR A 8 -18.67 -11.74 -10.80
N ARG A 9 -19.35 -11.56 -9.66
CA ARG A 9 -20.73 -11.09 -9.63
C ARG A 9 -20.91 -9.73 -10.29
N LEU A 10 -20.01 -8.78 -10.04
CA LEU A 10 -20.07 -7.47 -10.68
C LEU A 10 -19.98 -7.58 -12.21
N LEU A 11 -19.10 -8.45 -12.71
CA LEU A 11 -18.95 -8.67 -14.14
C LEU A 11 -20.14 -9.43 -14.73
N GLU A 12 -20.67 -10.44 -14.05
CA GLU A 12 -21.85 -11.21 -14.49
C GLU A 12 -23.11 -10.34 -14.51
N ASP A 13 -23.37 -9.56 -13.46
CA ASP A 13 -24.59 -8.75 -13.33
C ASP A 13 -24.57 -7.52 -14.28
N HIS A 14 -23.41 -6.91 -14.51
CA HIS A 14 -23.32 -5.65 -15.25
C HIS A 14 -22.61 -5.73 -16.61
N LEU A 15 -21.76 -6.73 -16.83
CA LEU A 15 -20.97 -6.91 -18.05
C LEU A 15 -20.99 -8.36 -18.56
N PRO A 16 -22.15 -9.04 -18.62
CA PRO A 16 -22.22 -10.50 -18.84
C PRO A 16 -21.52 -10.94 -20.13
N LYS A 17 -21.66 -10.17 -21.21
CA LYS A 17 -20.99 -10.45 -22.49
C LYS A 17 -19.46 -10.49 -22.42
N LEU A 18 -18.83 -9.80 -21.47
CA LEU A 18 -17.35 -9.78 -21.36
C LEU A 18 -16.81 -10.99 -20.59
N VAL A 19 -17.66 -11.69 -19.85
CA VAL A 19 -17.30 -12.89 -19.09
C VAL A 19 -17.95 -14.15 -19.65
N ASP A 20 -18.62 -14.01 -20.78
CA ASP A 20 -19.24 -15.11 -21.51
C ASP A 20 -18.18 -15.95 -22.23
N TYR A 21 -18.35 -17.28 -22.20
CA TYR A 21 -17.40 -18.20 -22.80
C TYR A 21 -17.39 -18.09 -24.34
N ASP A 22 -18.55 -17.85 -24.96
CA ASP A 22 -18.66 -17.71 -26.41
C ASP A 22 -18.03 -16.40 -26.89
N PHE A 23 -18.10 -15.33 -26.09
CA PHE A 23 -17.38 -14.09 -26.40
C PHE A 23 -15.87 -14.29 -26.50
N THR A 24 -15.30 -15.08 -25.58
CA THR A 24 -13.86 -15.37 -25.59
C THR A 24 -13.48 -16.19 -26.82
N ALA A 25 -14.29 -17.20 -27.17
CA ALA A 25 -14.07 -17.99 -28.38
C ALA A 25 -14.12 -17.13 -29.65
N GLN A 26 -15.13 -16.27 -29.79
CA GLN A 26 -15.28 -15.36 -30.94
C GLN A 26 -14.13 -14.35 -31.05
N MET A 27 -13.57 -13.92 -29.91
CA MET A 27 -12.41 -13.02 -29.90
C MET A 27 -11.17 -13.72 -30.46
N GLU A 28 -10.92 -14.97 -30.08
CA GLU A 28 -9.79 -15.75 -30.60
C GLU A 28 -9.94 -16.00 -32.10
N ASP A 29 -11.13 -16.41 -32.57
CA ASP A 29 -11.42 -16.57 -34.00
C ASP A 29 -11.14 -15.27 -34.79
N TYR A 30 -11.46 -14.12 -34.20
CA TYR A 30 -11.20 -12.83 -34.79
C TYR A 30 -9.70 -12.50 -34.85
N LEU A 31 -8.95 -12.79 -33.78
CA LEU A 31 -7.50 -12.61 -33.75
C LEU A 31 -6.81 -13.48 -34.81
N ASP A 32 -7.29 -14.71 -35.00
CA ASP A 32 -6.81 -15.61 -36.06
C ASP A 32 -7.12 -15.09 -37.46
N ALA A 33 -8.31 -14.51 -37.68
CA ALA A 33 -8.66 -13.87 -38.95
C ALA A 33 -7.78 -12.64 -39.25
N VAL A 34 -7.45 -11.83 -38.24
CA VAL A 34 -6.51 -10.71 -38.38
C VAL A 34 -5.11 -11.22 -38.72
N SER A 35 -4.66 -12.28 -38.06
CA SER A 35 -3.35 -12.89 -38.33
C SER A 35 -3.26 -13.42 -39.77
N ARG A 36 -4.36 -13.93 -40.32
CA ARG A 36 -4.48 -14.37 -41.72
C ARG A 36 -4.72 -13.25 -42.72
N GLN A 37 -4.78 -11.99 -42.28
CA GLN A 37 -5.12 -10.82 -43.10
C GLN A 37 -6.54 -10.88 -43.71
N GLU A 38 -7.43 -11.66 -43.12
CA GLU A 38 -8.83 -11.80 -43.52
C GLU A 38 -9.74 -10.75 -42.85
N ALA A 39 -9.22 -10.03 -41.83
CA ALA A 39 -9.96 -9.01 -41.08
C ALA A 39 -9.09 -7.80 -40.71
N GLU A 40 -9.72 -6.62 -40.62
CA GLU A 40 -9.06 -5.37 -40.23
C GLU A 40 -9.17 -5.11 -38.71
N HIS A 41 -8.08 -5.29 -37.96
CA HIS A 41 -8.04 -5.09 -36.50
C HIS A 41 -8.66 -3.75 -36.02
N LEU A 42 -8.42 -2.64 -36.73
CA LEU A 42 -8.97 -1.32 -36.36
C LEU A 42 -10.49 -1.27 -36.46
N LYS A 43 -11.08 -1.98 -37.42
CA LYS A 43 -12.53 -2.05 -37.62
C LYS A 43 -13.20 -2.69 -36.41
N TYR A 44 -12.69 -3.84 -35.97
CA TYR A 44 -13.20 -4.52 -34.78
C TYR A 44 -12.97 -3.75 -33.49
N LEU A 45 -11.78 -3.19 -33.27
CA LEU A 45 -11.53 -2.38 -32.07
C LEU A 45 -12.47 -1.18 -31.97
N ARG A 46 -12.81 -0.57 -33.10
CA ARG A 46 -13.81 0.51 -33.14
C ARG A 46 -15.21 0.01 -32.84
N GLY A 47 -15.65 -1.08 -33.45
CA GLY A 47 -16.96 -1.69 -33.17
C GLY A 47 -17.09 -2.14 -31.71
N PHE A 48 -16.07 -2.81 -31.16
CA PHE A 48 -16.04 -3.23 -29.77
C PHE A 48 -16.09 -2.03 -28.80
N TYR A 49 -15.31 -0.98 -29.05
CA TYR A 49 -15.15 0.13 -28.11
C TYR A 49 -16.28 1.17 -28.21
N PHE A 50 -16.64 1.59 -29.43
CA PHE A 50 -17.64 2.62 -29.68
C PHE A 50 -19.03 2.07 -30.01
N GLY A 51 -19.11 0.80 -30.42
CA GLY A 51 -20.30 0.22 -31.02
C GLY A 51 -20.29 0.44 -32.53
N ASP A 52 -20.98 -0.41 -33.26
CA ASP A 52 -21.23 -0.17 -34.67
C ASP A 52 -22.31 0.92 -34.76
N GLY A 53 -21.92 2.12 -35.16
CA GLY A 53 -22.77 3.33 -35.19
C GLY A 53 -24.04 3.26 -36.05
N ALA A 54 -24.42 2.09 -36.57
CA ALA A 54 -25.67 1.82 -37.28
C ALA A 54 -26.87 1.57 -36.35
N ALA A 55 -26.66 1.32 -35.05
CA ALA A 55 -27.75 1.02 -34.10
C ALA A 55 -28.54 2.27 -33.61
N GLN A 56 -28.29 3.46 -34.14
CA GLN A 56 -28.99 4.68 -33.70
C GLN A 56 -30.37 4.91 -34.36
N GLN A 57 -30.80 4.11 -35.36
CA GLN A 57 -32.06 4.40 -36.08
C GLN A 57 -32.87 3.17 -36.53
N THR A 58 -32.95 2.11 -35.73
CA THR A 58 -33.92 1.04 -35.99
C THR A 58 -34.65 0.64 -34.71
N PRO A 59 -35.99 0.77 -34.65
CA PRO A 59 -36.77 0.34 -33.49
C PRO A 59 -36.65 -1.18 -33.33
N GLY A 60 -36.06 -1.63 -32.21
CA GLY A 60 -35.94 -3.06 -31.88
C GLY A 60 -34.52 -3.57 -31.58
N HIS A 61 -33.49 -2.73 -31.66
CA HIS A 61 -32.14 -3.15 -31.24
C HIS A 61 -31.99 -3.17 -29.73
N SER A 62 -31.57 -4.34 -29.23
CA SER A 62 -31.31 -4.61 -27.82
C SER A 62 -30.07 -3.85 -27.35
N ALA A 63 -29.94 -3.64 -26.03
CA ALA A 63 -28.75 -3.10 -25.37
C ALA A 63 -27.44 -3.87 -25.69
N SER A 64 -27.53 -4.96 -26.45
CA SER A 64 -26.46 -5.79 -26.97
C SER A 64 -25.45 -5.08 -27.88
N ASP A 65 -25.83 -3.97 -28.51
CA ASP A 65 -25.06 -3.34 -29.60
C ASP A 65 -24.32 -2.05 -29.17
N LEU A 66 -24.44 -1.70 -27.89
CA LEU A 66 -23.69 -0.60 -27.28
C LEU A 66 -22.23 -1.03 -27.11
N GLY A 67 -21.31 -0.25 -27.67
CA GLY A 67 -19.87 -0.41 -27.46
C GLY A 67 -19.47 -0.27 -26.00
N LEU A 68 -18.29 -0.80 -25.65
CA LEU A 68 -17.79 -0.85 -24.27
C LEU A 68 -17.87 0.50 -23.56
N LYS A 69 -17.54 1.60 -24.26
CA LYS A 69 -17.55 2.95 -23.68
C LYS A 69 -18.94 3.33 -23.16
N HIS A 70 -19.97 3.19 -23.98
CA HIS A 70 -21.35 3.52 -23.61
C HIS A 70 -21.86 2.59 -22.50
N ARG A 71 -21.54 1.30 -22.60
CA ARG A 71 -21.90 0.31 -21.58
C ARG A 71 -21.32 0.67 -20.21
N LEU A 72 -20.06 1.10 -20.14
CA LEU A 72 -19.44 1.53 -18.88
C LEU A 72 -20.06 2.83 -18.34
N GLU A 73 -20.33 3.82 -19.19
CA GLU A 73 -20.92 5.10 -18.80
C GLU A 73 -22.34 4.93 -18.23
N GLU A 74 -23.12 4.00 -18.78
CA GLU A 74 -24.46 3.66 -18.30
C GLU A 74 -24.39 2.80 -17.03
N LYS A 75 -23.67 1.67 -17.07
CA LYS A 75 -23.64 0.70 -15.97
C LYS A 75 -22.98 1.24 -14.71
N THR A 76 -22.01 2.15 -14.82
CA THR A 76 -21.38 2.79 -13.65
C THR A 76 -22.40 3.53 -12.78
N LYS A 77 -23.51 4.03 -13.36
CA LYS A 77 -24.58 4.71 -12.61
C LYS A 77 -25.50 3.74 -11.88
N GLU A 78 -25.59 2.49 -12.35
CA GLU A 78 -26.46 1.45 -11.81
C GLU A 78 -25.76 0.60 -10.74
N ILE A 79 -24.42 0.54 -10.76
CA ILE A 79 -23.64 -0.24 -9.81
C ILE A 79 -23.73 0.38 -8.41
N ASP A 80 -24.32 -0.35 -7.47
CA ASP A 80 -24.17 -0.08 -6.04
C ASP A 80 -22.99 -0.90 -5.46
N PRO A 81 -21.85 -0.26 -5.13
CA PRO A 81 -20.68 -0.96 -4.62
C PRO A 81 -20.96 -1.69 -3.29
N ARG A 82 -21.93 -1.20 -2.50
CA ARG A 82 -22.28 -1.82 -1.22
C ARG A 82 -23.01 -3.13 -1.44
N LEU A 83 -23.91 -3.20 -2.42
CA LEU A 83 -24.64 -4.43 -2.75
C LEU A 83 -23.73 -5.48 -3.38
N MET A 84 -22.83 -5.07 -4.29
CA MET A 84 -21.86 -5.99 -4.93
C MET A 84 -20.85 -6.60 -3.94
N SER A 85 -20.66 -5.93 -2.81
CA SER A 85 -19.75 -6.37 -1.74
C SER A 85 -20.49 -7.03 -0.58
N ARG A 86 -21.74 -7.50 -0.76
CA ARG A 86 -22.59 -8.13 0.26
C ARG A 86 -23.02 -9.54 -0.17
N PHE A 87 -22.71 -10.54 0.66
CA PHE A 87 -23.12 -11.94 0.49
C PHE A 87 -23.87 -12.42 1.73
N PRO A 88 -25.21 -12.54 1.69
CA PRO A 88 -25.99 -13.07 2.80
C PRO A 88 -25.68 -14.55 3.05
N LEU A 89 -25.45 -14.93 4.30
CA LEU A 89 -25.32 -16.33 4.74
C LEU A 89 -26.62 -16.89 5.33
N GLY A 90 -27.55 -16.01 5.70
CA GLY A 90 -28.84 -16.37 6.29
C GLY A 90 -29.15 -15.53 7.54
N SER A 91 -30.33 -15.73 8.11
CA SER A 91 -30.77 -15.06 9.34
C SER A 91 -30.80 -16.05 10.50
N PRO A 92 -29.92 -15.92 11.51
CA PRO A 92 -30.01 -16.75 12.70
C PRO A 92 -31.30 -16.39 13.47
N ASN A 93 -32.11 -17.39 13.79
CA ASN A 93 -33.35 -17.26 14.58
C ASN A 93 -34.39 -16.25 14.04
N GLY A 94 -34.40 -15.99 12.72
CA GLY A 94 -35.37 -15.07 12.11
C GLY A 94 -35.09 -13.57 12.35
N GLY A 95 -33.92 -13.23 12.91
CA GLY A 95 -33.46 -11.85 13.09
C GLY A 95 -32.74 -11.27 11.87
N ASP A 96 -31.90 -10.27 12.12
CA ASP A 96 -31.08 -9.62 11.07
C ASP A 96 -30.24 -10.64 10.31
N PRO A 97 -30.05 -10.48 8.99
CA PRO A 97 -29.20 -11.39 8.22
C PRO A 97 -27.74 -11.24 8.65
N VAL A 98 -27.04 -12.37 8.74
CA VAL A 98 -25.58 -12.40 8.78
C VAL A 98 -25.09 -12.27 7.35
N VAL A 99 -24.27 -11.27 7.07
CA VAL A 99 -23.74 -10.99 5.74
C VAL A 99 -22.22 -10.93 5.75
N VAL A 100 -21.60 -11.49 4.72
CA VAL A 100 -20.20 -11.26 4.42
C VAL A 100 -20.07 -9.95 3.65
N ARG A 101 -19.18 -9.08 4.13
CA ARG A 101 -18.82 -7.82 3.50
C ARG A 101 -17.40 -7.88 2.97
N VAL A 102 -17.21 -7.50 1.71
CA VAL A 102 -15.87 -7.32 1.14
C VAL A 102 -15.46 -5.85 1.26
N GLY A 103 -14.55 -5.55 2.19
CA GLY A 103 -14.06 -4.20 2.42
C GLY A 103 -12.65 -3.96 1.90
N LYS A 104 -12.18 -2.71 2.01
CA LYS A 104 -10.79 -2.29 1.69
C LYS A 104 -9.72 -3.12 2.41
N PHE A 105 -10.08 -3.71 3.55
CA PHE A 105 -9.15 -4.39 4.45
C PHE A 105 -9.35 -5.92 4.51
N GLY A 106 -10.18 -6.46 3.60
CA GLY A 106 -10.52 -7.87 3.56
C GLY A 106 -11.99 -8.15 3.87
N PRO A 107 -12.40 -9.42 3.79
CA PRO A 107 -13.76 -9.85 4.10
C PRO A 107 -14.01 -9.85 5.62
N PHE A 108 -15.21 -9.45 6.01
CA PHE A 108 -15.67 -9.46 7.40
C PHE A 108 -17.16 -9.80 7.49
N LEU A 109 -17.61 -10.30 8.63
CA LEU A 109 -19.02 -10.56 8.93
C LEU A 109 -19.68 -9.30 9.50
N GLU A 110 -20.92 -9.06 9.09
CA GLU A 110 -21.81 -7.99 9.59
C GLU A 110 -23.16 -8.62 9.93
N HIS A 111 -23.68 -8.34 11.13
CA HIS A 111 -24.99 -8.78 11.58
C HIS A 111 -25.58 -7.73 12.52
N GLY A 112 -26.51 -6.92 12.01
CA GLY A 112 -26.92 -5.68 12.66
C GLY A 112 -25.71 -4.76 12.86
N ASP A 113 -25.49 -4.31 14.10
CA ASP A 113 -24.32 -3.51 14.48
C ASP A 113 -23.05 -4.34 14.77
N ARG A 114 -23.18 -5.68 14.87
CA ARG A 114 -22.08 -6.58 15.23
C ARG A 114 -21.19 -6.87 14.02
N LYS A 115 -19.87 -6.91 14.25
CA LYS A 115 -18.87 -7.19 13.21
C LYS A 115 -17.80 -8.14 13.71
N ALA A 116 -17.43 -9.11 12.86
CA ALA A 116 -16.33 -10.03 13.12
C ALA A 116 -15.41 -10.14 11.90
N SER A 117 -14.11 -10.33 12.13
CA SER A 117 -13.16 -10.55 11.04
C SER A 117 -13.22 -12.00 10.57
N ILE A 118 -13.16 -12.23 9.26
CA ILE A 118 -13.05 -13.60 8.71
C ILE A 118 -11.55 -13.94 8.64
N PRO A 119 -11.12 -15.10 9.16
CA PRO A 119 -9.73 -15.56 9.04
C PRO A 119 -9.27 -15.56 7.58
N LYS A 120 -8.03 -15.12 7.33
CA LYS A 120 -7.52 -14.93 5.96
C LYS A 120 -7.46 -16.24 5.15
N ASP A 121 -7.20 -17.35 5.84
CA ASP A 121 -6.99 -18.67 5.23
C ASP A 121 -8.28 -19.52 5.25
N MET A 122 -9.40 -18.97 5.73
CA MET A 122 -10.69 -19.65 5.70
C MET A 122 -11.27 -19.60 4.27
N PRO A 123 -11.54 -20.75 3.64
CA PRO A 123 -12.15 -20.80 2.33
C PRO A 123 -13.65 -20.44 2.41
N PRO A 124 -14.25 -19.87 1.34
CA PRO A 124 -15.63 -19.38 1.39
C PRO A 124 -16.71 -20.43 1.67
N ASP A 125 -16.47 -21.69 1.30
CA ASP A 125 -17.38 -22.83 1.50
C ASP A 125 -17.42 -23.32 2.96
N GLU A 126 -16.34 -23.14 3.72
CA GLU A 126 -16.31 -23.43 5.16
C GLU A 126 -17.02 -22.36 6.01
N LEU A 127 -17.30 -21.18 5.44
CA LEU A 127 -18.00 -20.10 6.14
C LEU A 127 -19.52 -20.32 6.10
N THR A 128 -19.99 -21.30 6.86
CA THR A 128 -21.43 -21.56 7.08
C THR A 128 -22.05 -20.49 7.98
N LEU A 129 -23.39 -20.43 8.00
CA LEU A 129 -24.12 -19.55 8.93
C LEU A 129 -23.75 -19.85 10.40
N GLU A 130 -23.65 -21.13 10.76
CA GLU A 130 -23.25 -21.58 12.09
C GLU A 130 -21.85 -21.08 12.44
N LYS A 131 -20.88 -21.25 11.53
CA LYS A 131 -19.51 -20.78 11.73
C LYS A 131 -19.44 -19.26 11.83
N ALA A 132 -20.26 -18.55 11.06
CA ALA A 132 -20.33 -17.10 11.11
C ALA A 132 -20.90 -16.59 12.44
N VAL A 133 -21.92 -17.27 13.00
CA VAL A 133 -22.44 -16.97 14.34
C VAL A 133 -21.38 -17.24 15.40
N GLU A 134 -20.67 -18.37 15.33
CA GLU A 134 -19.56 -18.68 16.24
C GLU A 134 -18.46 -17.59 16.22
N LEU A 135 -18.05 -17.14 15.03
CA LEU A 135 -17.07 -16.06 14.89
C LEU A 135 -17.58 -14.72 15.43
N LEU A 136 -18.87 -14.43 15.25
CA LEU A 136 -19.50 -13.24 15.83
C LEU A 136 -19.52 -13.32 17.36
N GLU A 137 -19.85 -14.47 17.93
CA GLU A 137 -19.83 -14.69 19.38
C GLU A 137 -18.42 -14.62 19.97
N GLN A 138 -17.43 -15.25 19.32
CA GLN A 138 -16.02 -15.15 19.70
C GLN A 138 -15.52 -13.70 19.66
N SER A 139 -15.96 -12.91 18.68
CA SER A 139 -15.62 -11.49 18.61
C SER A 139 -16.31 -10.64 19.70
N GLN A 140 -17.43 -11.13 20.24
CA GLN A 140 -18.19 -10.50 21.31
C GLN A 140 -17.81 -10.96 22.71
N GLN A 141 -17.16 -12.12 22.84
CA GLN A 141 -16.48 -12.48 24.08
C GLN A 141 -15.42 -11.41 24.31
N VAL A 142 -15.78 -10.43 25.13
CA VAL A 142 -14.90 -9.38 25.62
C VAL A 142 -13.71 -10.12 26.24
N GLU A 143 -12.58 -10.11 25.54
CA GLU A 143 -11.32 -10.56 26.10
C GLU A 143 -11.20 -9.89 27.47
N ALA A 144 -11.13 -10.71 28.54
CA ALA A 144 -11.08 -10.19 29.89
C ALA A 144 -9.98 -9.12 29.95
N PRO A 145 -10.28 -7.91 30.47
CA PRO A 145 -9.29 -6.85 30.45
C PRO A 145 -8.06 -7.29 31.24
N LEU A 146 -6.88 -6.91 30.75
CA LEU A 146 -5.63 -7.08 31.49
C LEU A 146 -5.67 -6.34 32.83
N GLY A 147 -6.53 -5.31 32.91
CA GLY A 147 -6.85 -4.55 34.10
C GLY A 147 -7.41 -3.17 33.73
N HIS A 148 -7.33 -2.23 34.68
CA HIS A 148 -7.76 -0.85 34.48
C HIS A 148 -6.57 0.09 34.60
N ASP A 149 -6.53 1.10 33.75
CA ASP A 149 -5.54 2.17 33.83
C ASP A 149 -5.76 3.03 35.09
N PRO A 150 -4.76 3.19 35.97
CA PRO A 150 -4.90 3.99 37.19
C PRO A 150 -5.20 5.47 36.95
N GLU A 151 -4.78 6.04 35.82
CA GLU A 151 -4.97 7.46 35.52
C GLU A 151 -6.37 7.76 34.97
N THR A 152 -6.86 6.93 34.05
CA THR A 152 -8.15 7.16 33.38
C THR A 152 -9.29 6.30 33.89
N GLY A 153 -9.01 5.24 34.67
CA GLY A 153 -9.99 4.23 35.08
C GLY A 153 -10.49 3.33 33.94
N LYS A 154 -10.01 3.52 32.71
CA LYS A 154 -10.47 2.78 31.53
C LYS A 154 -9.87 1.38 31.49
N ALA A 155 -10.65 0.41 31.01
CA ALA A 155 -10.19 -0.96 30.83
C ALA A 155 -9.12 -1.07 29.74
N VAL A 156 -8.13 -1.92 29.97
CA VAL A 156 -7.04 -2.23 29.03
C VAL A 156 -7.24 -3.63 28.48
N TYR A 157 -7.35 -3.74 27.17
CA TYR A 157 -7.58 -5.00 26.46
C TYR A 157 -6.34 -5.41 25.66
N MET A 158 -6.00 -6.69 25.69
CA MET A 158 -5.17 -7.31 24.65
C MET A 158 -6.10 -7.70 23.51
N LYS A 159 -5.77 -7.36 22.27
CA LYS A 159 -6.57 -7.69 21.08
C LYS A 159 -5.72 -8.18 19.93
N GLN A 160 -6.28 -9.04 19.09
CA GLN A 160 -5.65 -9.45 17.83
C GLN A 160 -6.12 -8.56 16.66
N GLY A 161 -5.18 -7.87 16.01
CA GLY A 161 -5.46 -7.00 14.87
C GLY A 161 -4.79 -7.47 13.58
N ARG A 162 -5.15 -6.82 12.46
CA ARG A 162 -4.57 -7.12 11.14
C ARG A 162 -3.05 -6.95 11.05
N PHE A 163 -2.48 -6.09 11.90
CA PHE A 163 -1.05 -5.77 11.94
C PHE A 163 -0.32 -6.56 13.04
N GLY A 164 -0.99 -7.55 13.64
CA GLY A 164 -0.52 -8.30 14.79
C GLY A 164 -1.28 -7.94 16.07
N PRO A 165 -0.88 -8.55 17.19
CA PRO A 165 -1.44 -8.26 18.51
C PRO A 165 -1.18 -6.80 18.92
N TYR A 166 -2.15 -6.21 19.61
CA TYR A 166 -2.08 -4.83 20.10
C TYR A 166 -2.83 -4.69 21.42
N VAL A 167 -2.44 -3.70 22.20
CA VAL A 167 -3.15 -3.29 23.41
C VAL A 167 -4.04 -2.09 23.11
N GLN A 168 -5.23 -2.07 23.71
CA GLN A 168 -6.24 -1.03 23.55
C GLN A 168 -6.67 -0.50 24.91
N LEU A 169 -6.62 0.82 25.11
CA LEU A 169 -7.19 1.51 26.27
C LEU A 169 -8.58 2.05 25.92
N GLY A 170 -9.59 1.61 26.68
CA GLY A 170 -10.99 2.00 26.51
C GLY A 170 -11.74 1.21 25.43
N SER A 171 -13.01 1.54 25.25
CA SER A 171 -13.93 0.94 24.28
C SER A 171 -14.16 1.88 23.10
N PRO A 172 -14.46 1.38 21.89
CA PRO A 172 -15.00 2.20 20.81
C PRO A 172 -16.34 2.88 21.13
N GLU A 173 -17.01 2.43 22.20
CA GLU A 173 -18.27 2.98 22.70
C GLU A 173 -18.07 4.18 23.65
N ASP A 174 -16.83 4.42 24.11
CA ASP A 174 -16.50 5.58 24.94
C ASP A 174 -16.58 6.88 24.12
N GLU A 175 -16.86 8.02 24.77
CA GLU A 175 -16.86 9.34 24.10
C GLU A 175 -15.49 9.68 23.46
N ASP A 176 -14.41 9.21 24.08
CA ASP A 176 -13.05 9.36 23.56
C ASP A 176 -12.67 8.18 22.66
N LYS A 177 -11.94 8.48 21.56
CA LYS A 177 -11.37 7.42 20.73
C LYS A 177 -10.41 6.54 21.56
N PRO A 178 -10.53 5.20 21.46
CA PRO A 178 -9.63 4.30 22.16
C PRO A 178 -8.19 4.50 21.69
N LYS A 179 -7.25 4.43 22.64
CA LYS A 179 -5.82 4.50 22.34
C LYS A 179 -5.29 3.10 22.09
N ASN A 180 -4.56 2.92 21.00
CA ASN A 180 -4.02 1.62 20.58
C ASN A 180 -2.50 1.67 20.51
N ALA A 181 -1.84 0.63 20.99
CA ALA A 181 -0.40 0.43 20.81
C ALA A 181 -0.10 -1.01 20.38
N SER A 182 0.61 -1.17 19.27
CA SER A 182 1.02 -2.50 18.79
C SER A 182 2.12 -3.07 19.68
N LEU A 183 2.11 -4.40 19.86
CA LEU A 183 3.21 -5.09 20.53
C LEU A 183 4.53 -4.88 19.79
N LEU A 184 5.63 -4.95 20.54
CA LEU A 184 6.96 -4.88 19.94
C LEU A 184 7.29 -6.17 19.21
N ARG A 185 8.21 -6.08 18.25
CA ARG A 185 8.64 -7.26 17.49
C ARG A 185 9.28 -8.28 18.44
N GLY A 186 8.73 -9.49 18.47
CA GLY A 186 9.22 -10.58 19.32
C GLY A 186 8.53 -10.69 20.69
N MET A 187 7.58 -9.81 21.02
CA MET A 187 6.72 -10.00 22.19
C MET A 187 5.58 -10.98 21.85
N GLU A 188 5.32 -11.92 22.75
CA GLU A 188 4.13 -12.77 22.68
C GLU A 188 2.97 -12.17 23.50
N PRO A 189 1.71 -12.34 23.07
CA PRO A 189 0.55 -11.82 23.82
C PRO A 189 0.46 -12.32 25.27
N SER A 190 0.93 -13.54 25.54
CA SER A 190 0.94 -14.17 26.87
C SER A 190 1.86 -13.47 27.87
N ASP A 191 2.91 -12.80 27.40
CA ASP A 191 3.91 -12.15 28.27
C ASP A 191 3.52 -10.72 28.65
N VAL A 192 2.43 -10.18 28.09
CA VAL A 192 2.02 -8.79 28.28
C VAL A 192 1.11 -8.66 29.50
N THR A 193 1.69 -8.14 30.58
CA THR A 193 0.96 -7.72 31.77
C THR A 193 0.36 -6.32 31.61
N LEU A 194 -0.54 -5.93 32.51
CA LEU A 194 -1.10 -4.57 32.56
C LEU A 194 -0.01 -3.49 32.56
N GLU A 195 1.05 -3.68 33.35
CA GLU A 195 2.16 -2.73 33.44
C GLU A 195 2.88 -2.53 32.10
N VAL A 196 3.10 -3.62 31.36
CA VAL A 196 3.72 -3.58 30.03
C VAL A 196 2.77 -2.93 29.03
N ALA A 197 1.48 -3.25 29.09
CA ALA A 197 0.46 -2.65 28.24
C ALA A 197 0.38 -1.13 28.43
N LEU A 198 0.39 -0.63 29.67
CA LEU A 198 0.39 0.81 29.97
C LEU A 198 1.65 1.50 29.45
N LYS A 199 2.82 0.85 29.57
CA LYS A 199 4.07 1.35 28.99
C LYS A 199 4.01 1.43 27.46
N LEU A 200 3.41 0.46 26.78
CA LEU A 200 3.19 0.50 25.32
C LEU A 200 2.24 1.63 24.93
N LEU A 201 1.14 1.82 25.67
CA LEU A 201 0.15 2.87 25.46
C LEU A 201 0.70 4.29 25.70
N SER A 202 1.79 4.41 26.47
CA SER A 202 2.50 5.68 26.68
C SER A 202 3.39 6.12 25.52
N LEU A 203 3.59 5.26 24.51
CA LEU A 203 4.35 5.62 23.30
C LEU A 203 3.49 6.53 22.41
N PRO A 204 4.04 7.61 21.81
CA PRO A 204 5.43 8.09 21.86
C PRO A 204 5.87 8.64 23.23
N ARG A 205 7.03 8.17 23.73
CA ARG A 205 7.59 8.62 25.01
C ARG A 205 8.80 9.54 24.79
N GLU A 206 8.85 10.66 25.50
CA GLU A 206 10.06 11.50 25.59
C GLU A 206 11.09 10.83 26.51
N VAL A 207 12.29 10.60 25.99
CA VAL A 207 13.42 10.00 26.71
C VAL A 207 14.23 11.07 27.44
N GLY A 208 14.30 12.26 26.85
CA GLY A 208 15.03 13.43 27.37
C GLY A 208 15.29 14.44 26.26
N ARG A 209 16.13 15.43 26.52
CA ARG A 209 16.52 16.45 25.54
C ARG A 209 17.96 16.27 25.08
N HIS A 210 18.20 16.54 23.81
CA HIS A 210 19.55 16.50 23.26
C HIS A 210 20.39 17.65 23.84
N PRO A 211 21.62 17.41 24.34
CA PRO A 211 22.42 18.43 25.02
C PRO A 211 22.84 19.59 24.09
N GLU A 212 23.10 19.31 22.82
CA GLU A 212 23.53 20.34 21.86
C GLU A 212 22.37 21.10 21.19
N SER A 213 21.35 20.39 20.69
CA SER A 213 20.23 21.01 19.98
C SER A 213 19.06 21.43 20.88
N ASN A 214 19.04 20.97 22.14
CA ASN A 214 17.93 21.14 23.10
C ASN A 214 16.56 20.62 22.58
N GLU A 215 16.57 19.81 21.53
CA GLU A 215 15.36 19.19 20.97
C GLU A 215 14.96 17.94 21.78
N PRO A 216 13.65 17.64 21.89
CA PRO A 216 13.17 16.45 22.58
C PRO A 216 13.50 15.19 21.76
N ILE A 217 14.06 14.20 22.46
CA ILE A 217 14.32 12.86 21.93
C ILE A 217 13.12 11.99 22.30
N VAL A 218 12.40 11.53 21.28
CA VAL A 218 11.18 10.74 21.43
C VAL A 218 11.40 9.32 20.91
N ALA A 219 11.12 8.33 21.74
CA ALA A 219 11.08 6.92 21.37
C ALA A 219 9.66 6.54 20.90
N SER A 220 9.58 5.78 19.80
CA SER A 220 8.30 5.38 19.21
C SER A 220 8.41 4.02 18.52
N ASN A 221 7.27 3.34 18.33
CA ASN A 221 7.17 2.13 17.54
C ASN A 221 6.42 2.42 16.23
N GLY A 222 7.11 2.30 15.09
CA GLY A 222 6.54 2.60 13.76
C GLY A 222 6.40 1.37 12.89
N ARG A 223 5.93 1.57 11.65
CA ARG A 223 5.75 0.50 10.63
C ARG A 223 7.02 -0.33 10.38
N PHE A 224 8.20 0.30 10.47
CA PHE A 224 9.48 -0.36 10.22
C PHE A 224 10.17 -0.86 11.49
N GLY A 225 9.48 -0.80 12.63
CA GLY A 225 9.98 -1.14 13.95
C GLY A 225 10.24 0.08 14.85
N PRO A 226 10.81 -0.16 16.04
CA PRO A 226 11.12 0.89 17.00
C PRO A 226 12.21 1.84 16.52
N TYR A 227 12.06 3.13 16.86
CA TYR A 227 13.00 4.16 16.48
C TYR A 227 12.99 5.32 17.49
N ILE A 228 14.07 6.09 17.49
CA ILE A 228 14.19 7.37 18.18
C ILE A 228 14.13 8.52 17.17
N LYS A 229 13.56 9.64 17.59
CA LYS A 229 13.44 10.86 16.80
C LYS A 229 13.88 12.07 17.62
N CYS A 230 14.75 12.89 17.05
CA CYS A 230 15.16 14.19 17.59
C CYS A 230 14.95 15.24 16.48
N GLY A 231 13.89 16.04 16.56
CA GLY A 231 13.53 16.98 15.48
C GLY A 231 13.36 16.30 14.11
N ALA A 232 14.29 16.56 13.18
CA ALA A 232 14.34 15.95 11.85
C ALA A 232 15.24 14.70 11.76
N GLU A 233 16.02 14.42 12.80
CA GLU A 233 16.88 13.24 12.94
C GLU A 233 16.05 12.04 13.38
N THR A 234 16.26 10.88 12.75
CA THR A 234 15.66 9.61 13.17
C THR A 234 16.68 8.49 13.10
N ARG A 235 16.64 7.56 14.06
CA ARG A 235 17.47 6.35 14.08
C ARG A 235 16.64 5.16 14.54
N SER A 236 16.76 4.04 13.84
CA SER A 236 16.14 2.79 14.27
C SER A 236 16.81 2.28 15.53
N LEU A 237 16.02 1.72 16.44
CA LEU A 237 16.54 1.04 17.61
C LEU A 237 17.02 -0.36 17.21
N PRO A 238 18.14 -0.83 17.78
CA PRO A 238 18.56 -2.23 17.70
C PRO A 238 17.50 -3.20 18.25
N ALA A 239 17.57 -4.48 17.87
CA ALA A 239 16.57 -5.49 18.24
C ALA A 239 16.55 -5.81 19.74
N ASP A 240 17.68 -5.65 20.41
CA ASP A 240 17.90 -5.82 21.85
C ASP A 240 17.42 -4.61 22.68
N VAL A 241 17.19 -3.45 22.04
CA VAL A 241 16.81 -2.22 22.73
C VAL A 241 15.33 -1.92 22.55
N SER A 242 14.57 -2.10 23.62
CA SER A 242 13.14 -1.76 23.62
C SER A 242 12.92 -0.24 23.71
N PRO A 243 11.98 0.33 22.92
CA PRO A 243 11.59 1.75 23.04
C PRO A 243 10.99 2.10 24.40
N ILE A 244 10.61 1.10 25.20
CA ILE A 244 10.10 1.28 26.57
C ILE A 244 11.26 1.55 27.56
N HIS A 245 12.44 0.98 27.30
CA HIS A 245 13.56 0.97 28.25
C HIS A 245 14.77 1.78 27.77
N VAL A 246 14.75 2.28 26.53
CA VAL A 246 15.86 3.06 25.97
C VAL A 246 16.19 4.27 26.85
N THR A 247 17.49 4.47 27.10
CA THR A 247 17.99 5.59 27.91
C THR A 247 18.41 6.78 27.06
N LEU A 248 18.62 7.92 27.70
CA LEU A 248 19.12 9.13 27.03
C LEU A 248 20.51 8.88 26.42
N GLU A 249 21.42 8.25 27.17
CA GLU A 249 22.78 7.93 26.72
C GLU A 249 22.78 7.04 25.47
N GLN A 250 22.00 5.97 25.47
CA GLN A 250 21.84 5.08 24.32
C GLN A 250 21.26 5.83 23.12
N SER A 251 20.30 6.72 23.37
CA SER A 251 19.68 7.52 22.32
C SER A 251 20.68 8.50 21.68
N LEU A 252 21.51 9.15 22.49
CA LEU A 252 22.57 10.05 22.00
C LEU A 252 23.63 9.30 21.20
N GLN A 253 24.04 8.12 21.69
CA GLN A 253 24.98 7.27 20.96
C GLN A 253 24.44 6.86 19.60
N LEU A 254 23.16 6.52 19.50
CA LEU A 254 22.51 6.17 18.22
C LEU A 254 22.37 7.39 17.30
N LEU A 255 22.02 8.56 17.84
CA LEU A 255 21.90 9.79 17.05
C LEU A 255 23.25 10.26 16.49
N ALA A 256 24.33 10.07 17.24
CA ALA A 256 25.70 10.36 16.81
C ALA A 256 26.18 9.46 15.66
N GLN A 257 25.62 8.26 15.51
CA GLN A 257 25.94 7.39 14.38
C GLN A 257 25.42 7.98 13.06
N PRO A 258 26.15 7.83 11.94
CA PRO A 258 25.68 8.30 10.64
C PRO A 258 24.35 7.64 10.28
N LYS A 259 23.47 8.35 9.53
CA LYS A 259 22.21 7.75 9.07
C LYS A 259 22.53 6.50 8.24
N ALA A 260 22.24 5.32 8.78
CA ALA A 260 22.23 4.10 7.98
C ALA A 260 21.15 4.29 6.90
N ARG A 261 21.59 4.55 5.66
CA ARG A 261 20.69 4.59 4.50
C ARG A 261 20.02 3.21 4.46
N GLY A 262 18.69 3.20 4.53
CA GLY A 262 17.90 2.01 4.87
C GLY A 262 18.29 0.75 4.08
N ARG A 263 17.90 -0.40 4.66
CA ARG A 263 18.14 -1.81 4.28
C ARG A 263 17.93 -2.21 2.79
N GLY A 264 17.69 -1.28 1.87
CA GLY A 264 17.56 -1.50 0.43
C GLY A 264 18.48 -0.67 -0.47
N ARG A 265 19.29 0.26 0.07
CA ARG A 265 20.43 0.82 -0.66
C ARG A 265 21.66 0.08 -0.18
N ALA A 266 22.02 -0.99 -0.87
CA ALA A 266 23.38 -1.52 -0.80
C ALA A 266 24.34 -0.32 -0.86
N ALA A 267 25.42 -0.35 -0.09
CA ALA A 267 26.52 0.61 -0.25
C ALA A 267 26.74 0.81 -1.75
N ALA A 268 26.85 2.05 -2.21
CA ALA A 268 27.20 2.28 -3.61
C ALA A 268 28.49 1.50 -3.82
N LYS A 269 28.41 0.38 -4.57
CA LYS A 269 29.59 -0.43 -4.89
C LYS A 269 30.62 0.55 -5.45
N GLU A 270 31.85 0.47 -4.98
CA GLU A 270 32.92 1.31 -5.50
C GLU A 270 32.96 1.15 -7.03
N PRO A 271 33.17 2.25 -7.79
CA PRO A 271 33.28 2.16 -9.24
C PRO A 271 34.36 1.14 -9.61
N LEU A 272 34.02 0.19 -10.48
CA LEU A 272 34.98 -0.75 -11.07
C LEU A 272 36.11 0.00 -11.77
N LYS A 273 35.77 1.13 -12.41
CA LYS A 273 36.72 2.02 -13.09
C LYS A 273 36.16 3.44 -13.07
N THR A 274 37.00 4.42 -12.80
CA THR A 274 36.67 5.84 -12.99
C THR A 274 37.50 6.36 -14.15
N LEU A 275 36.84 6.84 -15.19
CA LEU A 275 37.45 7.42 -16.38
C LEU A 275 37.40 8.96 -16.29
N GLU A 276 37.96 9.63 -17.29
CA GLU A 276 37.97 11.08 -17.39
C GLU A 276 36.56 11.70 -17.42
N ALA A 277 36.50 13.02 -17.26
CA ALA A 277 35.24 13.76 -17.24
C ALA A 277 34.50 13.63 -18.59
N SER A 278 33.19 13.37 -18.51
CA SER A 278 32.32 13.32 -19.69
C SER A 278 32.33 14.68 -20.40
N PRO A 279 32.49 14.71 -21.73
CA PRO A 279 32.43 15.95 -22.51
C PRO A 279 31.03 16.61 -22.46
N VAL A 280 30.01 15.88 -21.98
CA VAL A 280 28.62 16.36 -21.91
C VAL A 280 28.27 16.93 -20.53
N THR A 281 28.64 16.24 -19.45
CA THR A 281 28.26 16.63 -18.08
C THR A 281 29.39 17.27 -17.28
N GLY A 282 30.65 17.13 -17.72
CA GLY A 282 31.83 17.57 -16.97
C GLY A 282 32.11 16.72 -15.72
N GLU A 283 31.31 15.68 -15.44
CA GLU A 283 31.49 14.77 -14.32
C GLU A 283 32.31 13.53 -14.73
N PRO A 284 33.12 12.94 -13.83
CA PRO A 284 33.90 11.75 -14.13
C PRO A 284 32.98 10.57 -14.48
N ILE A 285 33.28 9.90 -15.59
CA ILE A 285 32.53 8.71 -16.01
C ILE A 285 32.90 7.54 -15.10
N LYS A 286 31.90 6.91 -14.48
CA LYS A 286 32.07 5.78 -13.58
C LYS A 286 31.49 4.51 -14.19
N LEU A 287 32.28 3.45 -14.18
CA LEU A 287 31.85 2.09 -14.49
C LEU A 287 31.40 1.41 -13.19
N LEU A 288 30.15 0.96 -13.14
CA LEU A 288 29.54 0.36 -11.95
C LEU A 288 28.91 -0.99 -12.30
N ASP A 289 28.88 -1.89 -11.34
CA ASP A 289 28.19 -3.17 -11.45
C ASP A 289 26.76 -3.07 -10.91
N GLY A 290 25.77 -3.20 -11.80
CA GLY A 290 24.35 -3.06 -11.49
C GLY A 290 23.57 -4.38 -11.50
N ARG A 291 22.29 -4.34 -11.10
CA ARG A 291 21.39 -5.51 -11.10
C ARG A 291 21.26 -6.20 -12.47
N TYR A 292 21.48 -5.46 -13.55
CA TYR A 292 21.33 -5.92 -14.93
C TYR A 292 22.67 -6.06 -15.66
N GLY A 293 23.78 -6.11 -14.91
CA GLY A 293 25.15 -6.16 -15.43
C GLY A 293 25.90 -4.82 -15.34
N PRO A 294 27.18 -4.78 -15.77
CA PRO A 294 28.01 -3.59 -15.76
C PRO A 294 27.43 -2.45 -16.60
N TYR A 295 27.56 -1.22 -16.12
CA TYR A 295 27.09 -0.03 -16.82
C TYR A 295 27.99 1.18 -16.55
N VAL A 296 28.10 2.08 -17.53
CA VAL A 296 28.74 3.39 -17.35
C VAL A 296 27.72 4.46 -17.00
N THR A 297 28.14 5.39 -16.14
CA THR A 297 27.35 6.56 -15.77
C THR A 297 28.20 7.81 -15.70
N ASP A 298 27.66 8.93 -16.19
CA ASP A 298 28.22 10.28 -16.05
C ASP A 298 27.46 11.11 -14.99
N GLY A 299 26.75 10.43 -14.08
CA GLY A 299 25.88 11.02 -13.07
C GLY A 299 24.46 11.36 -13.57
N THR A 300 24.29 11.56 -14.88
CA THR A 300 23.02 11.99 -15.50
C THR A 300 22.40 10.94 -16.41
N THR A 301 23.23 10.15 -17.08
CA THR A 301 22.89 9.12 -18.07
C THR A 301 23.54 7.81 -17.66
N ASN A 302 22.79 6.71 -17.75
CA ASN A 302 23.29 5.37 -17.43
C ASN A 302 23.19 4.49 -18.68
N ALA A 303 24.32 4.02 -19.20
CA ALA A 303 24.40 3.14 -20.36
C ALA A 303 24.96 1.77 -19.96
N SER A 304 24.20 0.71 -20.21
CA SER A 304 24.63 -0.67 -19.95
C SER A 304 25.71 -1.10 -20.94
N LEU A 305 26.69 -1.88 -20.48
CA LEU A 305 27.66 -2.52 -21.36
C LEU A 305 27.00 -3.67 -22.14
N PRO A 306 27.38 -3.89 -23.42
CA PRO A 306 27.02 -5.10 -24.16
C PRO A 306 27.50 -6.37 -23.43
N LYS A 307 26.80 -7.49 -23.61
CA LYS A 307 27.10 -8.75 -22.91
C LYS A 307 28.50 -9.31 -23.22
N ASP A 308 29.05 -8.97 -24.38
CA ASP A 308 30.36 -9.45 -24.86
C ASP A 308 31.50 -8.46 -24.60
N ALA A 309 31.22 -7.31 -23.98
CA ALA A 309 32.21 -6.29 -23.69
C ALA A 309 32.83 -6.51 -22.30
N ASP A 310 34.16 -6.62 -22.23
CA ASP A 310 34.90 -6.77 -20.98
C ASP A 310 35.01 -5.40 -20.25
N PRO A 311 34.48 -5.28 -19.01
CA PRO A 311 34.55 -4.07 -18.20
C PRO A 311 35.98 -3.53 -17.99
N GLU A 312 37.00 -4.39 -17.96
CA GLU A 312 38.39 -3.99 -17.70
C GLU A 312 39.02 -3.27 -18.90
N THR A 313 38.67 -3.72 -20.11
CA THR A 313 39.22 -3.20 -21.38
C THR A 313 38.51 -1.94 -21.90
N LEU A 314 37.43 -1.50 -21.23
CA LEU A 314 36.65 -0.35 -21.66
C LEU A 314 37.51 0.92 -21.72
N THR A 315 37.50 1.57 -22.90
CA THR A 315 38.20 2.84 -23.15
C THR A 315 37.28 4.04 -22.92
N PHE A 316 37.88 5.23 -22.73
CA PHE A 316 37.13 6.48 -22.57
C PHE A 316 36.22 6.78 -23.77
N GLU A 317 36.73 6.60 -24.99
CA GLU A 317 35.96 6.85 -26.22
C GLU A 317 34.73 5.94 -26.33
N GLN A 318 34.88 4.65 -25.99
CA GLN A 318 33.78 3.70 -25.98
C GLN A 318 32.73 4.05 -24.91
N ALA A 319 33.17 4.47 -23.72
CA ALA A 319 32.27 4.89 -22.64
C ALA A 319 31.45 6.14 -23.03
N VAL A 320 32.09 7.13 -23.67
CA VAL A 320 31.41 8.33 -24.19
C VAL A 320 30.42 7.96 -25.30
N ALA A 321 30.80 7.07 -26.22
CA ALA A 321 29.92 6.61 -27.30
C ALA A 321 28.66 5.91 -26.77
N LEU A 322 28.81 5.01 -25.78
CA LEU A 322 27.68 4.33 -25.14
C LEU A 322 26.74 5.29 -24.42
N LEU A 323 27.30 6.29 -23.71
CA LEU A 323 26.51 7.32 -23.05
C LEU A 323 25.77 8.21 -24.06
N ALA A 324 26.42 8.60 -25.16
CA ALA A 324 25.82 9.40 -26.22
C ALA A 324 24.69 8.64 -26.94
N GLU A 325 24.90 7.36 -27.27
CA GLU A 325 23.88 6.50 -27.86
C GLU A 325 22.69 6.30 -26.92
N ARG A 326 22.95 6.15 -25.62
CA ARG A 326 21.88 6.02 -24.64
C ARG A 326 21.13 7.32 -24.42
N ALA A 327 21.82 8.47 -24.48
CA ALA A 327 21.20 9.79 -24.41
C ALA A 327 20.31 10.07 -25.64
N SER A 328 20.70 9.62 -26.83
CA SER A 328 19.89 9.78 -28.06
C SER A 328 18.68 8.85 -28.10
N LYS A 329 18.78 7.65 -27.51
CA LYS A 329 17.68 6.68 -27.38
C LYS A 329 16.78 6.92 -26.16
N ALA A 330 17.16 7.82 -25.24
CA ALA A 330 16.36 8.09 -24.05
C ALA A 330 15.10 8.88 -24.44
N PRO A 331 13.90 8.49 -23.94
CA PRO A 331 12.70 9.29 -24.14
C PRO A 331 12.92 10.69 -23.55
N ALA A 332 12.61 11.74 -24.32
CA ALA A 332 12.83 13.13 -23.93
C ALA A 332 12.37 13.36 -22.49
N LYS A 333 13.31 13.75 -21.61
CA LYS A 333 13.01 14.08 -20.21
C LYS A 333 11.90 15.14 -20.21
N LYS A 334 10.67 14.75 -19.85
CA LYS A 334 9.58 15.70 -19.57
C LYS A 334 10.12 16.68 -18.52
N LYS A 335 10.20 17.97 -18.89
CA LYS A 335 10.50 19.05 -17.94
C LYS A 335 9.53 18.92 -16.77
N VAL A 336 10.04 18.54 -15.60
CA VAL A 336 9.28 18.61 -14.36
C VAL A 336 9.00 20.10 -14.12
N PRO A 337 7.74 20.55 -14.04
CA PRO A 337 7.46 21.95 -13.73
C PRO A 337 8.04 22.28 -12.37
N ALA A 338 8.79 23.38 -12.31
CA ALA A 338 9.37 23.88 -11.07
C ALA A 338 8.28 23.98 -9.99
N ARG A 339 8.51 23.32 -8.87
CA ARG A 339 7.62 23.32 -7.71
C ARG A 339 7.50 24.77 -7.21
N LYS A 340 6.36 25.42 -7.48
CA LYS A 340 6.03 26.75 -6.93
C LYS A 340 6.17 26.69 -5.41
N LYS A 341 7.03 27.54 -4.85
CA LYS A 341 7.09 27.81 -3.41
C LYS A 341 5.70 28.24 -2.95
N ALA A 342 5.18 27.56 -1.93
CA ALA A 342 3.94 27.96 -1.28
C ALA A 342 4.15 29.33 -0.62
N ALA A 343 3.33 30.31 -1.01
CA ALA A 343 3.28 31.61 -0.37
C ALA A 343 2.77 31.47 1.07
N SER A 344 3.45 32.13 2.01
CA SER A 344 3.06 32.20 3.41
C SER A 344 1.69 32.85 3.55
N LYS A 345 0.74 32.16 4.20
CA LYS A 345 -0.53 32.75 4.60
C LYS A 345 -0.28 33.73 5.75
N LYS A 346 -0.54 35.01 5.49
CA LYS A 346 -0.55 36.11 6.45
C LYS A 346 -1.73 35.91 7.42
N ALA A 347 -1.45 35.89 8.72
CA ALA A 347 -2.45 35.80 9.77
C ALA A 347 -3.30 37.07 9.84
N THR A 348 -4.62 36.93 9.76
CA THR A 348 -5.59 38.00 10.00
C THR A 348 -5.85 38.13 11.50
N LYS A 349 -5.60 39.33 12.04
CA LYS A 349 -5.92 39.71 13.43
C LYS A 349 -7.44 39.69 13.64
N LYS A 350 -7.87 38.99 14.69
CA LYS A 350 -9.25 39.00 15.20
C LYS A 350 -9.46 40.27 16.03
N ALA A 351 -10.44 41.08 15.67
CA ALA A 351 -10.87 42.25 16.41
C ALA A 351 -11.59 41.83 17.71
N LYS A 352 -11.31 42.55 18.80
CA LYS A 352 -12.02 42.44 20.08
C LYS A 352 -13.42 43.06 19.93
N GLY A 353 -14.46 42.30 20.30
CA GLY A 353 -15.79 42.84 20.55
C GLY A 353 -15.85 43.44 21.95
N SER A 354 -16.46 44.62 22.02
CA SER A 354 -16.93 45.26 23.26
C SER A 354 -18.14 44.53 23.81
#